data_AF-A0A2P5N152-F1
#
_entry.id   AF-A0A2P5N152-F1
#
_cell.length_a   1.000
_cell.length_b   1.000
_cell.length_c   1.000
_cell.angle_alpha   90.00
_cell.angle_beta   90.00
_cell.angle_gamma   90.00
#
_symmetry.space_group_name_H-M   'P 1'
#
loop_
_entity.id
_entity.type
_entity.pdbx_description
1 polymer ?
#
loop_
_entity_poly.entity_id
_entity_poly.type
_entity_poly.pdbx_seq_one_letter_code
_entity_poly.pdbx_strand_id
1 'polypeptide(L)'
;MSRKQLSDLDFGGVARIRNLPSPVNADEPARLSDLNSAVEGLAWKDSCRVAAQTNLNLSSPGASIDGVTVSVGDRVLVKAQTNGFENGIYIWNGAAVSMTRALDANIAAELEQAVTTVEEGTSAGTSWRQSVVNFVLDTGTVTWIQFGSAVGAASETSSGIAEIATQAETDTGTDDARFVTPLKLNAWANKTRRAQATIGDGTSTQFDVNHNFATRDVVVQVYQASGNYEQVTCDVSLPSTNSARLNFAAAPAANAYRVVVMG
;
A
#
# COMPACT_ATOMS: atom_id res chain seq x y z
N MET A 1 3.66 -54.29 20.20
CA MET A 1 3.78 -54.30 21.68
C MET A 1 4.39 -52.99 22.12
N SER A 2 3.80 -52.29 23.08
CA SER A 2 4.39 -51.12 23.73
C SER A 2 5.09 -51.54 25.02
N ARG A 3 6.15 -50.83 25.40
CA ARG A 3 6.82 -50.98 26.69
C ARG A 3 6.45 -49.79 27.56
N LYS A 4 5.99 -50.04 28.79
CA LYS A 4 5.74 -48.97 29.76
C LYS A 4 7.08 -48.46 30.29
N GLN A 5 7.24 -47.14 30.30
CA GLN A 5 8.37 -46.45 30.92
C GLN A 5 7.81 -45.66 32.11
N LEU A 6 8.21 -46.04 33.33
CA LEU A 6 7.70 -45.46 34.59
C LEU A 6 8.75 -44.59 35.30
N SER A 7 9.79 -44.20 34.57
CA SER A 7 10.92 -43.40 35.05
C SER A 7 11.44 -42.51 33.92
N ASP A 8 12.04 -41.39 34.27
CA ASP A 8 12.62 -40.46 33.28
C ASP A 8 13.75 -41.09 32.46
N LEU A 9 13.94 -40.57 31.25
CA LEU A 9 15.06 -40.92 30.37
C LEU A 9 16.05 -39.75 30.34
N ASP A 10 17.22 -39.92 30.95
CA ASP A 10 18.36 -39.02 30.81
C ASP A 10 19.32 -39.57 29.74
N PHE A 11 19.59 -38.76 28.71
CA PHE A 11 20.43 -39.12 27.57
C PHE A 11 21.88 -38.63 27.69
N GLY A 12 22.24 -37.94 28.79
CA GLY A 12 23.61 -37.51 29.08
C GLY A 12 24.23 -36.61 28.01
N GLY A 13 23.41 -35.93 27.20
CA GLY A 13 23.83 -35.06 26.09
C GLY A 13 24.44 -35.76 24.87
N VAL A 14 24.58 -37.08 24.88
CA VAL A 14 25.22 -37.86 23.80
C VAL A 14 24.28 -38.83 23.09
N ALA A 15 23.29 -39.37 23.80
CA ALA A 15 22.29 -40.27 23.21
C ALA A 15 21.15 -39.48 22.55
N ARG A 16 20.55 -40.08 21.50
CA ARG A 16 19.47 -39.45 20.70
C ARG A 16 18.35 -40.45 20.42
N ILE A 17 17.12 -39.98 20.40
CA ILE A 17 15.99 -40.73 19.83
C ILE A 17 16.05 -40.59 18.30
N ARG A 18 16.10 -41.72 17.59
CA ARG A 18 16.16 -41.76 16.11
C ARG A 18 15.00 -42.57 15.56
N ASN A 19 14.65 -42.32 14.29
CA ASN A 19 13.61 -43.04 13.54
C ASN A 19 12.20 -42.95 14.17
N LEU A 20 11.88 -41.81 14.78
CA LEU A 20 10.51 -41.55 15.23
C LEU A 20 9.60 -41.33 14.01
N PRO A 21 8.48 -42.06 13.86
CA PRO A 21 7.52 -41.81 12.79
C PRO A 21 6.82 -40.44 12.96
N SER A 22 6.16 -39.96 11.91
CA SER A 22 5.36 -38.73 12.00
C SER A 22 4.25 -38.88 13.04
N PRO A 23 4.02 -37.88 13.91
CA PRO A 23 2.96 -37.95 14.91
C PRO A 23 1.57 -37.91 14.23
N VAL A 24 0.65 -38.75 14.72
CA VAL A 24 -0.73 -38.88 14.22
C VAL A 24 -1.75 -38.39 15.26
N ASN A 25 -1.44 -38.53 16.55
CA ASN A 25 -2.29 -38.14 17.67
C ASN A 25 -1.69 -36.98 18.47
N ALA A 26 -2.53 -36.22 19.17
CA ALA A 26 -2.11 -35.03 19.92
C ALA A 26 -1.15 -35.31 21.08
N ASP A 27 -1.14 -36.54 21.61
CA ASP A 27 -0.31 -36.96 22.74
C ASP A 27 1.04 -37.57 22.31
N GLU A 28 1.36 -37.54 21.01
CA GLU A 28 2.62 -38.07 20.47
C GLU A 28 3.73 -36.99 20.41
N PRO A 29 5.00 -37.37 20.59
CA PRO A 29 6.11 -36.41 20.55
C PRO A 29 6.34 -35.87 19.13
N ALA A 30 6.47 -34.54 19.00
CA ALA A 30 6.80 -33.87 17.75
C ALA A 30 8.27 -34.09 17.36
N ARG A 31 8.56 -34.30 16.06
CA ARG A 31 9.94 -34.30 15.55
C ARG A 31 10.42 -32.87 15.41
N LEU A 32 11.73 -32.64 15.48
CA LEU A 32 12.30 -31.31 15.22
C LEU A 32 11.93 -30.78 13.83
N SER A 33 11.75 -31.65 12.84
CA SER A 33 11.25 -31.27 11.52
C SER A 33 9.82 -30.72 11.57
N ASP A 34 8.93 -31.35 12.32
CA ASP A 34 7.53 -30.94 12.46
C ASP A 34 7.45 -29.62 13.24
N LEU A 35 8.30 -29.48 14.26
CA LEU A 35 8.43 -28.24 15.02
C LEU A 35 9.02 -27.12 14.17
N ASN A 36 10.05 -27.37 13.36
CA ASN A 36 10.62 -26.36 12.46
C ASN A 36 9.58 -25.91 11.42
N SER A 37 8.83 -26.85 10.82
CA SER A 37 7.70 -26.52 9.94
C SER A 37 6.59 -25.72 10.64
N ALA A 38 6.36 -25.97 11.94
CA ALA A 38 5.34 -25.28 12.72
C ALA A 38 5.81 -23.92 13.32
N VAL A 39 7.11 -23.77 13.60
CA VAL A 39 7.74 -22.59 14.20
C VAL A 39 8.19 -21.60 13.12
N GLU A 40 8.51 -22.07 11.92
CA GLU A 40 8.96 -21.24 10.80
C GLU A 40 7.81 -21.01 9.82
N GLY A 41 7.03 -19.93 9.99
CA GLY A 41 5.91 -19.53 9.12
C GLY A 41 6.23 -19.22 7.65
N LEU A 42 7.33 -19.76 7.10
CA LEU A 42 7.81 -19.70 5.73
C LEU A 42 8.59 -20.99 5.41
N ALA A 43 8.18 -21.76 4.39
CA ALA A 43 8.87 -22.96 3.95
C ALA A 43 9.76 -22.66 2.73
N TRP A 44 11.02 -22.28 2.94
CA TRP A 44 11.94 -21.96 1.83
C TRP A 44 12.21 -23.18 0.95
N LYS A 45 12.18 -22.96 -0.37
CA LYS A 45 12.51 -23.91 -1.43
C LYS A 45 13.75 -23.45 -2.18
N ASP A 46 14.38 -24.38 -2.88
CA ASP A 46 15.43 -24.05 -3.84
C ASP A 46 14.89 -23.07 -4.88
N SER A 47 15.75 -22.13 -5.28
CA SER A 47 15.43 -21.10 -6.25
C SER A 47 14.91 -21.68 -7.56
N CYS A 48 13.99 -20.95 -8.17
CA CYS A 48 13.55 -21.21 -9.53
C CYS A 48 14.41 -20.38 -10.47
N ARG A 49 14.89 -20.99 -11.55
CA ARG A 49 15.66 -20.26 -12.54
C ARG A 49 14.82 -19.18 -13.21
N VAL A 50 13.57 -19.49 -13.53
CA VAL A 50 12.64 -18.55 -14.17
C VAL A 50 11.21 -18.74 -13.66
N ALA A 51 10.39 -17.69 -13.76
CA ALA A 51 8.96 -17.75 -13.45
C ALA A 51 8.11 -17.51 -14.69
N ALA A 52 7.02 -18.26 -14.83
CA ALA A 52 6.04 -18.03 -15.88
C ALA A 52 5.27 -16.71 -15.62
N GLN A 53 5.19 -15.86 -16.64
CA GLN A 53 4.42 -14.61 -16.59
C GLN A 53 2.96 -14.79 -17.05
N THR A 54 2.69 -15.83 -17.83
CA THR A 54 1.38 -16.16 -18.38
C THR A 54 1.16 -17.68 -18.36
N ASN A 55 0.00 -18.11 -18.86
CA ASN A 55 -0.35 -19.53 -18.97
C ASN A 55 0.69 -20.31 -19.78
N LEU A 56 1.25 -21.37 -19.20
CA LEU A 56 2.26 -22.23 -19.83
C LEU A 56 1.66 -23.58 -20.19
N ASN A 57 1.96 -24.10 -21.39
CA ASN A 57 1.60 -25.49 -21.70
C ASN A 57 2.54 -26.45 -20.94
N LEU A 58 2.10 -26.97 -19.79
CA LEU A 58 2.93 -27.85 -18.95
C LEU A 58 3.30 -29.17 -19.62
N SER A 59 2.55 -29.62 -20.63
CA SER A 59 2.86 -30.85 -21.36
C SER A 59 3.91 -30.66 -22.46
N SER A 60 4.10 -29.42 -22.92
CA SER A 60 5.05 -29.03 -23.97
C SER A 60 5.46 -27.56 -23.77
N PRO A 61 6.32 -27.26 -22.78
CA PRO A 61 6.60 -25.89 -22.32
C PRO A 61 7.45 -25.05 -23.28
N GLY A 62 8.03 -25.65 -24.32
CA GLY A 62 8.96 -24.96 -25.23
C GLY A 62 10.37 -24.85 -24.66
N ALA A 63 11.31 -24.36 -25.49
CA ALA A 63 12.73 -24.25 -25.14
C ALA A 63 13.06 -22.96 -24.35
N SER A 64 12.12 -22.03 -24.24
CA SER A 64 12.28 -20.81 -23.46
C SER A 64 11.01 -20.47 -22.70
N ILE A 65 11.18 -19.87 -21.53
CA ILE A 65 10.13 -19.38 -20.66
C ILE A 65 10.51 -17.96 -20.28
N ASP A 66 9.63 -16.98 -20.49
CA ASP A 66 9.90 -15.56 -20.19
C ASP A 66 11.21 -15.02 -20.83
N GLY A 67 11.51 -15.46 -22.06
CA GLY A 67 12.73 -15.10 -22.77
C GLY A 67 14.01 -15.81 -22.29
N VAL A 68 13.94 -16.60 -21.22
CA VAL A 68 15.06 -17.40 -20.70
C VAL A 68 15.06 -18.77 -21.37
N THR A 69 16.15 -19.11 -22.06
CA THR A 69 16.37 -20.48 -22.60
C THR A 69 16.59 -21.44 -21.44
N VAL A 70 15.74 -22.46 -21.30
CA VAL A 70 15.76 -23.44 -20.21
C VAL A 70 16.34 -24.78 -20.63
N SER A 71 16.95 -25.49 -19.67
CA SER A 71 17.58 -26.79 -19.84
C SER A 71 16.93 -27.85 -18.95
N VAL A 72 17.16 -29.13 -19.26
CA VAL A 72 16.64 -30.25 -18.46
C VAL A 72 17.15 -30.13 -17.02
N GLY A 73 16.22 -30.19 -16.06
CA GLY A 73 16.51 -30.05 -14.63
C GLY A 73 16.26 -28.65 -14.07
N ASP A 74 16.09 -27.63 -14.92
CA ASP A 74 15.83 -26.27 -14.45
C ASP A 74 14.50 -26.18 -13.68
N ARG A 75 14.55 -25.51 -12.53
CA ARG A 75 13.36 -25.22 -11.72
C ARG A 75 12.63 -24.02 -12.29
N VAL A 76 11.32 -24.15 -12.46
CA VAL A 76 10.44 -23.13 -13.02
C VAL A 76 9.30 -22.88 -12.04
N LEU A 77 9.12 -21.61 -11.66
CA LEU A 77 7.96 -21.19 -10.89
C LEU A 77 6.78 -20.98 -11.84
N VAL A 78 5.79 -21.87 -11.76
CA VAL A 78 4.54 -21.76 -12.51
C VAL A 78 3.52 -21.06 -11.60
N LYS A 79 3.26 -19.78 -11.87
CA LYS A 79 2.41 -18.92 -11.01
C LYS A 79 1.19 -18.30 -11.69
N ALA A 80 1.04 -18.49 -13.00
CA ALA A 80 0.10 -17.74 -13.83
C ALA A 80 -0.75 -18.63 -14.76
N GLN A 81 -1.06 -19.86 -14.34
CA GLN A 81 -1.98 -20.74 -15.09
C GLN A 81 -3.42 -20.23 -15.02
N THR A 82 -4.17 -20.47 -16.09
CA THR A 82 -5.63 -20.24 -16.14
C THR A 82 -6.33 -21.14 -15.13
N ASN A 83 -5.88 -22.39 -15.06
CA ASN A 83 -6.29 -23.34 -14.04
C ASN A 83 -5.33 -23.23 -12.86
N GLY A 84 -5.69 -22.44 -11.86
CA GLY A 84 -4.78 -22.12 -10.75
C GLY A 84 -4.30 -23.32 -9.92
N PHE A 85 -4.96 -24.49 -9.99
CA PHE A 85 -4.47 -25.72 -9.35
C PHE A 85 -3.20 -26.29 -10.00
N GLU A 86 -2.91 -25.91 -11.25
CA GLU A 86 -1.69 -26.29 -11.98
C GLU A 86 -0.49 -25.40 -11.61
N ASN A 87 -0.67 -24.36 -10.79
CA ASN A 87 0.45 -23.57 -10.29
C ASN A 87 1.30 -24.38 -9.29
N GLY A 88 2.58 -24.06 -9.21
CA GLY A 88 3.55 -24.74 -8.35
C GLY A 88 4.99 -24.53 -8.81
N ILE A 89 5.91 -25.31 -8.25
CA ILE A 89 7.30 -25.35 -8.68
C ILE A 89 7.51 -26.63 -9.50
N TYR A 90 8.06 -26.49 -10.70
CA TYR A 90 8.21 -27.57 -11.66
C TYR A 90 9.66 -27.73 -12.11
N ILE A 91 10.04 -28.95 -12.47
CA ILE A 91 11.26 -29.30 -13.19
C ILE A 91 10.94 -29.35 -14.68
N TRP A 92 11.71 -28.59 -15.46
CA TRP A 92 11.64 -28.63 -16.91
C TRP A 92 12.37 -29.88 -17.43
N ASN A 93 11.69 -30.71 -18.22
CA ASN A 93 12.21 -32.02 -18.67
C ASN A 93 12.54 -32.08 -20.17
N GLY A 94 12.19 -31.03 -20.94
CA GLY A 94 12.31 -31.02 -22.39
C GLY A 94 11.27 -30.10 -23.02
N ALA A 95 11.57 -29.55 -24.20
CA ALA A 95 10.70 -28.56 -24.85
C ALA A 95 9.32 -29.12 -25.24
N ALA A 96 9.27 -30.40 -25.58
CA ALA A 96 8.06 -31.15 -25.92
C ALA A 96 7.78 -32.30 -24.94
N VAL A 97 8.27 -32.17 -23.70
CA VAL A 97 8.10 -33.17 -22.64
C VAL A 97 7.36 -32.53 -21.48
N SER A 98 6.45 -33.28 -20.87
CA SER A 98 5.69 -32.78 -19.73
C SER A 98 6.62 -32.43 -18.57
N MET A 99 6.40 -31.25 -17.99
CA MET A 99 7.07 -30.83 -16.77
C MET A 99 6.57 -31.67 -15.59
N THR A 100 7.46 -31.92 -14.63
CA THR A 100 7.11 -32.64 -13.40
C THR A 100 7.14 -31.65 -12.23
N ARG A 101 6.22 -31.73 -11.28
CA ARG A 101 6.35 -30.95 -10.04
C ARG A 101 7.69 -31.28 -9.36
N ALA A 102 8.35 -30.28 -8.80
CA ALA A 102 9.59 -30.49 -8.07
C ALA A 102 9.36 -31.40 -6.85
N LEU A 103 10.35 -32.23 -6.54
CA LEU A 103 10.23 -33.28 -5.52
C LEU A 103 9.96 -32.73 -4.11
N ASP A 104 10.41 -31.50 -3.84
CA ASP A 104 10.22 -30.75 -2.60
C ASP A 104 8.95 -29.88 -2.60
N ALA A 105 8.09 -30.02 -3.62
CA ALA A 105 6.86 -29.27 -3.82
C ALA A 105 5.77 -30.12 -4.52
N ASN A 106 5.76 -31.43 -4.29
CA ASN A 106 4.86 -32.38 -4.99
C ASN A 106 3.73 -32.93 -4.10
N ILE A 107 3.64 -32.50 -2.86
CA ILE A 107 2.48 -32.71 -1.98
C ILE A 107 1.99 -31.38 -1.40
N ALA A 108 0.71 -31.33 -1.00
CA ALA A 108 0.10 -30.10 -0.47
C ALA A 108 0.86 -29.52 0.73
N ALA A 109 1.25 -30.38 1.69
CA ALA A 109 1.99 -29.97 2.89
C ALA A 109 3.37 -29.37 2.60
N GLU A 110 4.01 -29.73 1.48
CA GLU A 110 5.30 -29.16 1.08
C GLU A 110 5.15 -27.83 0.38
N LEU A 111 4.08 -27.66 -0.39
CA LEU A 111 3.83 -26.46 -1.19
C LEU A 111 3.07 -25.39 -0.39
N GLU A 112 2.44 -25.76 0.72
CA GLU A 112 1.86 -24.84 1.69
C GLU A 112 2.94 -23.96 2.31
N GLN A 113 2.73 -22.64 2.25
CA GLN A 113 3.69 -21.63 2.72
C GLN A 113 5.06 -21.67 2.03
N ALA A 114 5.17 -22.35 0.88
CA ALA A 114 6.40 -22.43 0.12
C ALA A 114 6.86 -21.03 -0.28
N VAL A 115 8.16 -20.76 -0.13
CA VAL A 115 8.80 -19.53 -0.59
C VAL A 115 9.94 -19.87 -1.54
N THR A 116 9.97 -19.26 -2.72
CA THR A 116 11.06 -19.42 -3.69
C THR A 116 11.49 -18.08 -4.25
N THR A 117 12.78 -17.93 -4.54
CA THR A 117 13.32 -16.79 -5.29
C THR A 117 13.46 -17.15 -6.77
N VAL A 118 13.32 -16.17 -7.65
CA VAL A 118 13.51 -16.30 -9.10
C VAL A 118 14.85 -15.69 -9.51
N GLU A 119 15.65 -16.40 -10.31
CA GLU A 119 17.03 -15.99 -10.63
C GLU A 119 17.16 -15.19 -11.92
N GLU A 120 16.35 -15.50 -12.94
CA GLU A 120 16.41 -14.92 -14.28
C GLU A 120 15.01 -14.52 -14.81
N GLY A 121 15.00 -13.77 -15.92
CA GLY A 121 13.78 -13.28 -16.57
C GLY A 121 13.20 -12.02 -15.92
N THR A 122 11.95 -11.72 -16.23
CA THR A 122 11.25 -10.50 -15.76
C THR A 122 11.15 -10.45 -14.23
N SER A 123 11.09 -11.61 -13.57
CA SER A 123 10.97 -11.71 -12.11
C SER A 123 12.30 -11.93 -11.38
N ALA A 124 13.46 -11.74 -12.04
CA ALA A 124 14.78 -11.92 -11.42
C ALA A 124 14.93 -11.13 -10.11
N GLY A 125 15.43 -11.78 -9.07
CA GLY A 125 15.64 -11.21 -7.74
C GLY A 125 14.37 -11.08 -6.88
N THR A 126 13.19 -11.46 -7.39
CA THR A 126 11.95 -11.44 -6.61
C THR A 126 11.70 -12.79 -5.93
N SER A 127 11.20 -12.75 -4.69
CA SER A 127 10.72 -13.93 -3.98
C SER A 127 9.20 -14.01 -4.06
N TRP A 128 8.67 -15.23 -4.04
CA TRP A 128 7.24 -15.52 -4.12
C TRP A 128 6.86 -16.50 -3.02
N ARG A 129 5.71 -16.27 -2.38
CA ARG A 129 5.12 -17.12 -1.34
C ARG A 129 3.80 -17.70 -1.81
N GLN A 130 3.60 -18.99 -1.61
CA GLN A 130 2.30 -19.63 -1.74
C GLN A 130 1.41 -19.21 -0.57
N SER A 131 0.19 -18.74 -0.86
CA SER A 131 -0.66 -18.03 0.12
C SER A 131 -1.95 -18.75 0.53
N VAL A 132 -2.31 -19.84 -0.17
CA VAL A 132 -3.56 -20.56 0.08
C VAL A 132 -3.34 -21.64 1.14
N VAL A 133 -4.10 -21.56 2.22
CA VAL A 133 -3.99 -22.49 3.36
C VAL A 133 -4.88 -23.71 3.12
N ASN A 134 -4.43 -24.90 3.52
CA ASN A 134 -5.18 -26.17 3.46
C ASN A 134 -5.76 -26.52 2.08
N PHE A 135 -5.09 -26.13 0.99
CA PHE A 135 -5.54 -26.50 -0.35
C PHE A 135 -5.30 -27.99 -0.63
N VAL A 136 -6.08 -28.56 -1.55
CA VAL A 136 -5.84 -29.92 -2.06
C VAL A 136 -5.04 -29.79 -3.34
N LEU A 137 -3.88 -30.47 -3.44
CA LEU A 137 -3.06 -30.43 -4.65
C LEU A 137 -3.83 -30.96 -5.87
N ASP A 138 -3.55 -30.39 -7.04
CA ASP A 138 -4.12 -30.74 -8.36
C ASP A 138 -5.64 -30.51 -8.53
N THR A 139 -6.34 -30.03 -7.49
CA THR A 139 -7.77 -29.70 -7.56
C THR A 139 -8.10 -28.35 -6.94
N GLY A 140 -7.40 -27.98 -5.86
CA GLY A 140 -7.49 -26.67 -5.21
C GLY A 140 -6.57 -25.64 -5.87
N THR A 141 -7.05 -24.40 -5.96
CA THR A 141 -6.28 -23.29 -6.51
C THR A 141 -5.02 -23.03 -5.69
N VAL A 142 -3.87 -22.93 -6.37
CA VAL A 142 -2.59 -22.50 -5.80
C VAL A 142 -2.30 -21.07 -6.25
N THR A 143 -2.14 -20.16 -5.28
CA THR A 143 -1.87 -18.74 -5.54
C THR A 143 -0.53 -18.32 -4.95
N TRP A 144 0.32 -17.75 -5.80
CA TRP A 144 1.61 -17.17 -5.43
C TRP A 144 1.50 -15.65 -5.35
N ILE A 145 1.97 -15.08 -4.25
CA ILE A 145 2.10 -13.64 -4.06
C ILE A 145 3.58 -13.28 -3.94
N GLN A 146 3.95 -12.08 -4.36
CA GLN A 146 5.32 -11.62 -4.18
C GLN A 146 5.62 -11.46 -2.67
N PHE A 147 6.78 -11.94 -2.24
CA PHE A 147 7.25 -11.93 -0.86
C PHE A 147 8.47 -11.04 -0.71
N GLY A 148 8.48 -10.16 0.30
CA GLY A 148 9.65 -9.36 0.64
C GLY A 148 10.05 -8.28 -0.39
N SER A 149 9.20 -7.93 -1.36
CA SER A 149 9.50 -6.83 -2.28
C SER A 149 9.20 -5.48 -1.63
N ALA A 150 10.15 -4.55 -1.73
CA ALA A 150 9.91 -3.15 -1.44
C ALA A 150 8.85 -2.62 -2.41
N VAL A 151 7.72 -2.13 -1.88
CA VAL A 151 6.71 -1.45 -2.67
C VAL A 151 7.36 -0.23 -3.32
N GLY A 152 7.30 -0.14 -4.66
CA GLY A 152 7.88 0.96 -5.42
C GLY A 152 7.19 2.31 -5.16
N ALA A 153 7.72 3.37 -5.77
CA ALA A 153 7.08 4.67 -5.73
C ALA A 153 5.66 4.60 -6.33
N ALA A 154 4.71 5.30 -5.73
CA ALA A 154 3.36 5.44 -6.30
C ALA A 154 3.42 6.22 -7.62
N SER A 155 2.50 5.90 -8.54
CA SER A 155 2.25 6.66 -9.75
C SER A 155 0.74 6.74 -10.01
N GLU A 156 0.33 7.53 -11.01
CA GLU A 156 -1.08 7.58 -11.44
C GLU A 156 -1.63 6.22 -11.91
N THR A 157 -0.75 5.31 -12.35
CA THR A 157 -1.12 4.00 -12.91
C THR A 157 -0.83 2.83 -11.97
N SER A 158 -0.12 3.06 -10.86
CA SER A 158 0.28 2.01 -9.93
C SER A 158 0.21 2.48 -8.48
N SER A 159 -0.40 1.65 -7.63
CA SER A 159 -0.27 1.82 -6.18
C SER A 159 1.19 1.68 -5.75
N GLY A 160 1.59 2.47 -4.75
CA GLY A 160 2.95 2.48 -4.24
C GLY A 160 3.10 3.30 -2.96
N ILE A 161 4.33 3.65 -2.62
CA ILE A 161 4.67 4.55 -1.52
C ILE A 161 4.95 5.94 -2.10
N ALA A 162 4.42 7.00 -1.49
CA ALA A 162 4.77 8.37 -1.84
C ALA A 162 5.12 9.19 -0.59
N GLU A 163 6.04 10.14 -0.75
CA GLU A 163 6.50 11.02 0.32
C GLU A 163 5.47 12.11 0.62
N ILE A 164 5.49 12.65 1.84
CA ILE A 164 4.68 13.82 2.20
C ILE A 164 5.39 15.09 1.68
N ALA A 165 4.67 15.93 0.96
CA ALA A 165 5.20 17.19 0.44
C ALA A 165 5.59 18.16 1.58
N THR A 166 6.69 18.86 1.40
CA THR A 166 7.06 20.02 2.22
C THR A 166 6.14 21.21 1.93
N GLN A 167 6.22 22.25 2.78
CA GLN A 167 5.44 23.47 2.53
C GLN A 167 5.91 24.18 1.25
N ALA A 168 7.22 24.26 1.03
CA ALA A 168 7.80 24.90 -0.14
C ALA A 168 7.39 24.19 -1.44
N GLU A 169 7.35 22.86 -1.45
CA GLU A 169 6.89 22.06 -2.59
C GLU A 169 5.39 22.28 -2.86
N THR A 170 4.57 22.29 -1.80
CA THR A 170 3.13 22.59 -1.91
C THR A 170 2.89 23.99 -2.48
N ASP A 171 3.66 24.99 -2.05
CA ASP A 171 3.54 26.36 -2.53
C ASP A 171 4.05 26.53 -3.98
N THR A 172 5.07 25.77 -4.38
CA THR A 172 5.62 25.77 -5.75
C THR A 172 4.69 25.09 -6.74
N GLY A 173 4.02 24.00 -6.33
CA GLY A 173 2.93 23.38 -7.11
C GLY A 173 3.37 22.65 -8.39
N THR A 174 4.61 22.20 -8.47
CA THR A 174 5.15 21.45 -9.64
C THR A 174 5.33 19.95 -9.39
N ASP A 175 5.20 19.51 -8.14
CA ASP A 175 5.45 18.14 -7.72
C ASP A 175 4.17 17.29 -7.80
N ASP A 176 4.26 16.18 -8.52
CA ASP A 176 3.17 15.20 -8.72
C ASP A 176 3.50 13.83 -8.09
N ALA A 177 4.63 13.72 -7.37
CA ALA A 177 5.09 12.48 -6.75
C ALA A 177 4.79 12.41 -5.24
N ARG A 178 4.21 13.47 -4.64
CA ARG A 178 4.05 13.60 -3.18
C ARG A 178 2.64 13.97 -2.76
N PHE A 179 2.28 13.59 -1.53
CA PHE A 179 0.97 13.90 -0.95
C PHE A 179 0.98 15.16 -0.08
N VAL A 180 -0.05 15.98 -0.23
CA VAL A 180 -0.30 17.16 0.60
C VAL A 180 -1.08 16.76 1.87
N THR A 181 -0.66 17.24 3.04
CA THR A 181 -1.40 17.03 4.29
C THR A 181 -2.36 18.18 4.58
N PRO A 182 -3.35 18.01 5.49
CA PRO A 182 -4.25 19.10 5.87
C PRO A 182 -3.53 20.36 6.36
N LEU A 183 -2.39 20.22 7.05
CA LEU A 183 -1.60 21.38 7.47
C LEU A 183 -1.00 22.12 6.27
N LYS A 184 -0.47 21.40 5.29
CA LYS A 184 0.10 21.98 4.07
C LYS A 184 -0.95 22.68 3.22
N LEU A 185 -2.12 22.04 3.06
CA LEU A 185 -3.26 22.64 2.39
C LEU A 185 -3.76 23.90 3.11
N ASN A 186 -3.83 23.87 4.44
CA ASN A 186 -4.22 25.05 5.21
C ASN A 186 -3.15 26.15 5.15
N ALA A 187 -1.87 25.84 4.99
CA ALA A 187 -0.81 26.85 4.92
C ALA A 187 -0.50 27.31 3.48
N TRP A 188 -1.13 26.70 2.46
CA TRP A 188 -0.85 26.97 1.06
C TRP A 188 -0.91 28.46 0.72
N ALA A 189 0.17 29.00 0.17
CA ALA A 189 0.35 30.43 -0.04
C ALA A 189 -0.74 31.04 -0.93
N ASN A 190 -1.17 30.29 -1.96
CA ASN A 190 -2.11 30.73 -3.00
C ASN A 190 -3.57 30.38 -2.69
N LYS A 191 -3.88 29.91 -1.48
CA LYS A 191 -5.27 29.64 -1.10
C LYS A 191 -6.07 30.95 -1.02
N THR A 192 -7.31 30.93 -1.49
CA THR A 192 -8.26 32.02 -1.25
C THR A 192 -8.56 32.15 0.24
N ARG A 193 -8.52 33.37 0.75
CA ARG A 193 -8.73 33.73 2.15
C ARG A 193 -10.04 34.51 2.28
N ARG A 194 -10.66 34.40 3.46
CA ARG A 194 -11.90 35.11 3.79
C ARG A 194 -11.77 35.74 5.17
N ALA A 195 -12.08 37.04 5.24
CA ALA A 195 -12.20 37.81 6.46
C ALA A 195 -13.62 38.38 6.53
N GLN A 196 -14.11 38.58 7.74
CA GLN A 196 -15.47 39.04 7.96
C GLN A 196 -15.54 39.91 9.22
N ALA A 197 -16.37 40.94 9.17
CA ALA A 197 -16.62 41.83 10.29
C ALA A 197 -18.08 42.26 10.31
N THR A 198 -18.65 42.41 11.50
CA THR A 198 -19.92 43.13 11.68
C THR A 198 -19.60 44.56 12.06
N ILE A 199 -20.24 45.52 11.40
CA ILE A 199 -19.97 46.96 11.56
C ILE A 199 -21.26 47.75 11.79
N GLY A 200 -21.09 49.00 12.22
CA GLY A 200 -22.17 49.90 12.62
C GLY A 200 -22.17 50.09 14.14
N ASP A 201 -22.09 51.34 14.57
CA ASP A 201 -22.04 51.77 15.98
C ASP A 201 -23.04 52.91 16.28
N GLY A 202 -23.79 53.36 15.28
CA GLY A 202 -24.71 54.49 15.37
C GLY A 202 -24.05 55.87 15.34
N THR A 203 -22.72 55.97 15.25
CA THR A 203 -21.98 57.23 15.37
C THR A 203 -20.91 57.47 14.30
N SER A 204 -20.16 56.43 13.94
CA SER A 204 -19.06 56.53 12.98
C SER A 204 -19.57 56.34 11.55
N THR A 205 -19.00 57.11 10.63
CA THR A 205 -19.25 56.98 9.18
C THR A 205 -18.16 56.21 8.46
N GLN A 206 -17.05 55.87 9.14
CA GLN A 206 -15.95 55.08 8.60
C GLN A 206 -15.64 53.88 9.48
N PHE A 207 -15.42 52.73 8.84
CA PHE A 207 -15.05 51.48 9.52
C PHE A 207 -13.91 50.80 8.78
N ASP A 208 -12.83 50.47 9.51
CA ASP A 208 -11.72 49.68 8.98
C ASP A 208 -11.89 48.20 9.32
N VAL A 209 -12.01 47.36 8.30
CA VAL A 209 -12.05 45.90 8.41
C VAL A 209 -10.66 45.35 8.12
N ASN A 210 -10.00 44.85 9.16
CA ASN A 210 -8.70 44.22 9.03
C ASN A 210 -8.85 42.79 8.49
N HIS A 211 -8.28 42.51 7.31
CA HIS A 211 -8.32 41.20 6.66
C HIS A 211 -6.99 40.44 6.71
N ASN A 212 -5.85 41.13 6.91
CA ASN A 212 -4.52 40.51 7.04
C ASN A 212 -4.10 39.63 5.84
N PHE A 213 -4.52 39.99 4.62
CA PHE A 213 -4.17 39.20 3.42
C PHE A 213 -2.82 39.59 2.81
N ALA A 214 -2.20 40.67 3.28
CA ALA A 214 -0.98 41.24 2.72
C ALA A 214 -1.08 41.60 1.23
N THR A 215 -2.30 41.85 0.73
CA THR A 215 -2.58 42.29 -0.63
C THR A 215 -3.75 43.29 -0.64
N ARG A 216 -3.76 44.21 -1.61
CA ARG A 216 -4.93 45.05 -1.90
C ARG A 216 -5.85 44.44 -2.95
N ASP A 217 -5.46 43.33 -3.57
CA ASP A 217 -6.27 42.65 -4.59
C ASP A 217 -7.36 41.83 -3.89
N VAL A 218 -8.37 42.52 -3.37
CA VAL A 218 -9.44 41.93 -2.57
C VAL A 218 -10.81 42.34 -3.12
N VAL A 219 -11.78 41.45 -2.96
CA VAL A 219 -13.19 41.71 -3.22
C VAL A 219 -13.87 41.99 -1.88
N VAL A 220 -14.44 43.18 -1.75
CA VAL A 220 -15.19 43.60 -0.56
C VAL A 220 -16.68 43.63 -0.92
N GLN A 221 -17.48 42.91 -0.15
CA GLN A 221 -18.94 42.95 -0.24
C GLN A 221 -19.56 43.23 1.12
N VAL A 222 -20.65 43.98 1.12
CA VAL A 222 -21.38 44.39 2.32
C VAL A 222 -22.81 43.91 2.20
N TYR A 223 -23.31 43.33 3.28
CA TYR A 223 -24.69 42.88 3.40
C TYR A 223 -25.33 43.50 4.63
N GLN A 224 -26.65 43.61 4.64
CA GLN A 224 -27.40 43.79 5.89
C GLN A 224 -27.09 42.62 6.83
N ALA A 225 -26.87 42.91 8.12
CA ALA A 225 -26.56 41.88 9.12
C ALA A 225 -27.80 41.14 9.65
N SER A 226 -29.00 41.61 9.29
CA SER A 226 -30.29 41.05 9.65
C SER A 226 -31.28 41.20 8.50
N GLY A 227 -32.47 40.60 8.63
CA GLY A 227 -33.46 40.59 7.55
C GLY A 227 -33.02 39.68 6.40
N ASN A 228 -33.10 40.19 5.16
CA ASN A 228 -32.86 39.41 3.95
C ASN A 228 -31.39 39.37 3.50
N TYR A 229 -30.45 39.89 4.31
CA TYR A 229 -29.02 39.97 3.96
C TYR A 229 -28.78 40.62 2.59
N GLU A 230 -29.53 41.68 2.28
CA GLU A 230 -29.42 42.39 1.01
C GLU A 230 -28.03 43.01 0.85
N GLN A 231 -27.52 43.01 -0.38
CA GLN A 231 -26.26 43.65 -0.69
C GLN A 231 -26.40 45.18 -0.56
N VAL A 232 -25.47 45.78 0.16
CA VAL A 232 -25.41 47.23 0.40
C VAL A 232 -24.19 47.77 -0.32
N THR A 233 -24.37 48.87 -1.04
CA THR A 233 -23.27 49.58 -1.70
C THR A 233 -22.81 50.72 -0.81
N CYS A 234 -21.49 50.80 -0.58
CA CYS A 234 -20.84 51.92 0.06
C CYS A 234 -19.51 52.18 -0.64
N ASP A 235 -18.88 53.32 -0.34
CA ASP A 235 -17.55 53.60 -0.87
C ASP A 235 -16.51 52.76 -0.13
N VAL A 236 -15.75 51.95 -0.89
CA VAL A 236 -14.68 51.11 -0.35
C VAL A 236 -13.32 51.70 -0.76
N SER A 237 -12.44 51.90 0.22
CA SER A 237 -11.04 52.22 -0.02
C SER A 237 -10.13 51.22 0.68
N LEU A 238 -8.92 50.99 0.17
CA LEU A 238 -7.99 49.98 0.68
C LEU A 238 -6.72 50.66 1.24
N PRO A 239 -6.80 51.28 2.43
CA PRO A 239 -5.72 52.14 2.94
C PRO A 239 -4.39 51.38 3.13
N SER A 240 -4.44 50.09 3.46
CA SER A 240 -3.26 49.21 3.57
C SER A 240 -3.47 47.90 2.84
N THR A 241 -2.44 47.06 2.76
CA THR A 241 -2.52 45.67 2.25
C THR A 241 -3.22 44.72 3.22
N ASN A 242 -3.66 45.20 4.39
CA ASN A 242 -4.28 44.38 5.43
C ASN A 242 -5.64 44.91 5.89
N SER A 243 -6.14 46.00 5.31
CA SER A 243 -7.36 46.66 5.76
C SER A 243 -8.20 47.21 4.60
N ALA A 244 -9.51 46.97 4.66
CA ALA A 244 -10.51 47.62 3.80
C ALA A 244 -11.33 48.61 4.63
N ARG A 245 -11.43 49.85 4.16
CA ARG A 245 -12.22 50.91 4.77
C ARG A 245 -13.55 51.05 4.05
N LEU A 246 -14.62 51.08 4.82
CA LEU A 246 -15.97 51.31 4.35
C LEU A 246 -16.42 52.70 4.79
N ASN A 247 -16.87 53.51 3.84
CA ASN A 247 -17.33 54.87 4.09
C ASN A 247 -18.82 54.96 3.77
N PHE A 248 -19.59 55.47 4.74
CA PHE A 248 -21.04 55.63 4.66
C PHE A 248 -21.42 57.10 4.72
N ALA A 249 -22.45 57.49 3.97
CA ALA A 249 -22.98 58.86 4.01
C ALA A 249 -23.66 59.20 5.35
N ALA A 250 -24.15 58.19 6.07
CA ALA A 250 -24.74 58.31 7.40
C ALA A 250 -24.24 57.17 8.30
N ALA A 251 -24.12 57.44 9.60
CA ALA A 251 -23.65 56.45 10.56
C ALA A 251 -24.61 55.24 10.60
N PRO A 252 -24.16 54.03 10.23
CA PRO A 252 -24.99 52.84 10.32
C PRO A 252 -25.39 52.55 11.75
N ALA A 253 -26.62 52.07 11.97
CA ALA A 253 -27.08 51.61 13.28
C ALA A 253 -26.16 50.50 13.84
N ALA A 254 -26.23 50.28 15.16
CA ALA A 254 -25.42 49.28 15.82
C ALA A 254 -25.57 47.90 15.15
N ASN A 255 -24.45 47.31 14.72
CA ASN A 255 -24.37 46.01 14.04
C ASN A 255 -25.24 45.91 12.76
N ALA A 256 -25.47 47.01 12.04
CA ALA A 256 -26.34 47.02 10.86
C ALA A 256 -25.83 46.19 9.68
N TYR A 257 -24.50 46.06 9.51
CA TYR A 257 -23.92 45.46 8.31
C TYR A 257 -22.89 44.37 8.59
N ARG A 258 -22.85 43.36 7.70
CA ARG A 258 -21.84 42.30 7.64
C ARG A 258 -20.96 42.54 6.42
N VAL A 259 -19.66 42.69 6.65
CA VAL A 259 -18.65 42.85 5.61
C VAL A 259 -17.96 41.51 5.38
N VAL A 260 -17.78 41.16 4.11
CA VAL A 260 -16.98 40.01 3.67
C VAL A 260 -15.85 40.55 2.79
N VAL A 261 -14.62 40.19 3.13
CA VAL A 261 -13.43 40.46 2.32
C VAL A 261 -12.86 39.14 1.86
N MET A 262 -12.75 38.95 0.55
CA MET A 262 -12.13 37.76 -0.08
C MET A 262 -10.90 38.18 -0.88
N GLY A 263 -9.85 37.36 -0.86
CA GLY A 263 -8.61 37.59 -1.60
C GLY A 263 -7.61 36.47 -1.38
#